data_AF-A0A7X7LAR5-F1
#
_entry.id   AF-A0A7X7LAR5-F1
#
_cell.length_a   1.000
_cell.length_b   1.000
_cell.length_c   1.000
_cell.angle_alpha   90.00
_cell.angle_beta   90.00
_cell.angle_gamma   90.00
#
_symmetry.space_group_name_H-M   'P 1'
#
loop_
_entity.id
_entity.type
_entity.pdbx_description
1 polymer ?
#
loop_
_entity_poly.entity_id
_entity_poly.type
_entity_poly.pdbx_seq_one_letter_code
_entity_poly.pdbx_strand_id
1 'polypeptide(L)'
;MTAGCGQQKPAWDTAAGVLVSPAGKTSVTEAIKAVETAVPLRTMQSSGLAGAMGGVRLNAFRAGSYDVRLPLPQMIDGQTPVCYSLNAVPETALTECRVQEQRDGNTFVTLKLNVTKGQQIVIEWSSVILIAARPLSENRTPPEACRAATACVQSDAPLIRELAEKLWPATGGIQDYAANIQAFIRDMKLKEQPMSLDALGILDSGDNRICTANANLACALMRAKQIPCRSVATLPTISRRFEMHRVVEYFDNGAWISFDPSSVNVDIPLKPWQNTVMAKTTVADEQAAMKPRAGAMPGCPFGQEIEFSRPGLGLSGQDFFWTIAAPLAEFEVTDEAAALTAAEWSRYLRSGTMSAAQLKAASARGLIQYLEAMKAR
;
A
#
# COMPACT_ATOMS: atom_id res chain seq x y z
N MET A 1 12.08 25.47 -21.06
CA MET A 1 12.21 24.32 -21.98
C MET A 1 10.87 23.62 -22.10
N THR A 2 10.13 23.88 -23.18
CA THR A 2 8.90 23.17 -23.52
C THR A 2 9.27 21.92 -24.32
N ALA A 3 9.69 20.87 -23.61
CA ALA A 3 9.78 19.55 -24.22
C ALA A 3 8.36 19.07 -24.50
N GLY A 4 8.02 18.91 -25.78
CA GLY A 4 6.85 18.15 -26.21
C GLY A 4 7.02 16.69 -25.81
N CYS A 5 6.74 16.36 -24.55
CA CYS A 5 6.61 14.99 -24.11
C CYS A 5 5.24 14.51 -24.56
N GLY A 6 5.21 13.59 -25.54
CA GLY A 6 4.00 12.87 -25.91
C GLY A 6 3.30 12.39 -24.64
N GLN A 7 2.00 12.67 -24.52
CA GLN A 7 1.21 12.20 -23.39
C GLN A 7 1.31 10.67 -23.39
N GLN A 8 2.10 10.12 -22.46
CA GLN A 8 2.11 8.69 -22.24
C GLN A 8 0.70 8.30 -21.83
N LYS A 9 0.08 7.42 -22.60
CA LYS A 9 -1.18 6.80 -22.22
C LYS A 9 -0.98 6.22 -20.80
N PRO A 10 -1.93 6.43 -19.87
CA PRO A 10 -1.82 5.85 -18.54
C PRO A 10 -1.57 4.35 -18.66
N ALA A 11 -0.74 3.80 -17.77
CA ALA A 11 -0.44 2.37 -17.73
C ALA A 11 -1.65 1.51 -17.31
N TRP A 12 -2.80 2.12 -17.05
CA TRP A 12 -4.06 1.48 -16.70
C TRP A 12 -5.20 1.97 -17.60
N ASP A 13 -6.25 1.17 -17.68
CA ASP A 13 -7.47 1.52 -18.40
C ASP A 13 -8.37 2.38 -17.50
N THR A 14 -8.60 3.63 -17.89
CA THR A 14 -9.39 4.57 -17.09
C THR A 14 -10.89 4.32 -17.17
N ALA A 15 -11.36 3.51 -18.14
CA ALA A 15 -12.77 3.16 -18.31
C ALA A 15 -13.13 1.78 -17.73
N ALA A 16 -12.14 0.94 -17.44
CA ALA A 16 -12.34 -0.39 -16.88
C ALA A 16 -12.87 -0.35 -15.43
N GLY A 17 -13.35 -1.51 -14.97
CA GLY A 17 -13.80 -1.71 -13.59
C GLY A 17 -15.28 -1.43 -13.35
N VAL A 18 -15.67 -1.62 -12.10
CA VAL A 18 -17.05 -1.52 -11.64
C VAL A 18 -17.27 -0.15 -11.02
N LEU A 19 -18.34 0.53 -11.45
CA LEU A 19 -18.75 1.79 -10.85
C LEU A 19 -19.15 1.56 -9.40
N VAL A 20 -18.61 2.38 -8.51
CA VAL A 20 -18.97 2.38 -7.10
C VAL A 20 -19.57 3.72 -6.74
N SER A 21 -20.63 3.70 -5.94
CA SER A 21 -21.16 4.94 -5.39
C SER A 21 -20.18 5.44 -4.32
N PRO A 22 -19.78 6.73 -4.34
CA PRO A 22 -19.15 7.35 -3.19
C PRO A 22 -20.04 7.10 -1.98
N ALA A 23 -19.58 6.29 -1.03
CA ALA A 23 -20.40 5.96 0.12
C ALA A 23 -20.52 7.20 1.01
N GLY A 24 -21.76 7.55 1.36
CA GLY A 24 -22.04 8.58 2.36
C GLY A 24 -21.23 8.32 3.64
N LYS A 25 -20.97 9.38 4.42
CA LYS A 25 -20.13 9.34 5.62
C LYS A 25 -20.41 8.09 6.47
N THR A 26 -19.41 7.22 6.58
CA THR A 26 -19.49 6.02 7.42
C THR A 26 -19.06 6.36 8.85
N SER A 27 -19.71 5.78 9.85
CA SER A 27 -19.30 5.88 11.27
C SER A 27 -17.86 5.36 11.51
N VAL A 28 -17.31 4.61 10.55
CA VAL A 28 -15.92 4.13 10.54
C VAL A 28 -14.93 5.28 10.63
N THR A 29 -15.16 6.39 9.91
CA THR A 29 -14.24 7.53 9.93
C THR A 29 -14.13 8.13 11.33
N GLU A 30 -15.26 8.21 12.05
CA GLU A 30 -15.31 8.72 13.42
C GLU A 30 -14.61 7.76 14.39
N ALA A 31 -14.82 6.45 14.23
CA ALA A 31 -14.15 5.44 15.03
C ALA A 31 -12.61 5.47 14.87
N ILE A 32 -12.10 5.65 13.64
CA ILE A 32 -10.66 5.75 13.41
C ILE A 32 -10.11 7.05 14.01
N LYS A 33 -10.78 8.20 13.81
CA LYS A 33 -10.39 9.49 14.40
C LYS A 33 -10.37 9.45 15.94
N ALA A 34 -11.28 8.70 16.56
CA ALA A 34 -11.30 8.51 18.00
C ALA A 34 -10.06 7.72 18.49
N VAL A 35 -9.59 6.73 17.73
CA VAL A 35 -8.36 5.98 18.09
C VAL A 35 -7.10 6.80 17.80
N GLU A 36 -7.09 7.57 16.70
CA GLU A 36 -5.98 8.47 16.34
C GLU A 36 -5.66 9.49 17.45
N THR A 37 -6.68 10.01 18.11
CA THR A 37 -6.53 11.05 19.14
C THR A 37 -6.35 10.49 20.55
N ALA A 38 -6.34 9.17 20.71
CA ALA A 38 -6.17 8.51 22.00
C ALA A 38 -4.74 8.66 22.54
N VAL A 39 -4.62 8.84 23.86
CA VAL A 39 -3.33 8.90 24.56
C VAL A 39 -3.34 7.86 25.69
N PRO A 40 -2.40 6.88 25.69
CA PRO A 40 -1.37 6.63 24.68
C PRO A 40 -1.95 6.14 23.35
N LEU A 41 -1.20 6.34 22.27
CA LEU A 41 -1.54 5.80 20.96
C LEU A 41 -1.62 4.27 21.03
N ARG A 42 -2.67 3.71 20.41
CA ARG A 42 -2.89 2.27 20.37
C ARG A 42 -2.16 1.65 19.18
N THR A 43 -1.50 0.53 19.40
CA THR A 43 -0.94 -0.33 18.35
C THR A 43 -1.67 -1.67 18.37
N MET A 44 -1.99 -2.21 17.20
CA MET A 44 -2.62 -3.54 17.11
C MET A 44 -1.65 -4.62 17.63
N GLN A 45 -2.11 -5.46 18.56
CA GLN A 45 -1.30 -6.49 19.23
C GLN A 45 -1.64 -7.92 18.77
N SER A 46 -2.80 -8.11 18.13
CA SER A 46 -3.28 -9.41 17.66
C SER A 46 -4.21 -9.27 16.43
N SER A 47 -4.79 -10.37 15.96
CA SER A 47 -5.79 -10.39 14.89
C SER A 47 -7.08 -9.64 15.27
N GLY A 48 -7.89 -9.29 14.27
CA GLY A 48 -9.19 -8.62 14.48
C GLY A 48 -9.50 -7.62 13.37
N LEU A 49 -10.04 -6.45 13.75
CA LEU A 49 -10.38 -5.36 12.84
C LEU A 49 -9.40 -4.21 12.97
N ALA A 50 -8.76 -3.86 11.86
CA ALA A 50 -8.05 -2.60 11.69
C ALA A 50 -8.92 -1.63 10.88
N GLY A 51 -8.89 -0.35 11.27
CA GLY A 51 -9.43 0.74 10.47
C GLY A 51 -8.29 1.42 9.74
N ALA A 52 -8.46 1.69 8.46
CA ALA A 52 -7.54 2.48 7.66
C ALA A 52 -8.25 3.70 7.11
N MET A 53 -7.59 4.85 7.09
CA MET A 53 -8.09 6.04 6.41
C MET A 53 -6.95 6.83 5.80
N GLY A 54 -7.27 7.66 4.84
CA GLY A 54 -6.31 8.56 4.24
C GLY A 54 -6.99 9.70 3.50
N GLY A 55 -6.17 10.62 3.03
CA GLY A 55 -6.63 11.73 2.25
C GLY A 55 -5.56 12.28 1.32
N VAL A 56 -6.02 12.98 0.29
CA VAL A 56 -5.17 13.66 -0.67
C VAL A 56 -5.71 15.05 -0.97
N ARG A 57 -4.82 16.03 -1.01
CA ARG A 57 -5.13 17.42 -1.36
C ARG A 57 -4.53 17.75 -2.71
N LEU A 58 -5.40 18.03 -3.66
CA LEU A 58 -5.06 18.31 -5.05
C LEU A 58 -5.32 19.78 -5.38
N ASN A 59 -4.46 20.35 -6.21
CA ASN A 59 -4.69 21.62 -6.87
C ASN A 59 -4.71 21.44 -8.39
N ALA A 60 -5.74 22.00 -9.05
CA ALA A 60 -5.89 21.94 -10.49
C ALA A 60 -5.19 23.13 -11.17
N PHE A 61 -4.09 22.87 -11.88
CA PHE A 61 -3.38 23.92 -12.63
C PHE A 61 -4.04 24.25 -13.97
N ARG A 62 -4.90 23.35 -14.46
CA ARG A 62 -5.65 23.48 -15.71
C ARG A 62 -7.05 22.90 -15.53
N ALA A 63 -8.05 23.55 -16.12
CA ALA A 63 -9.40 23.00 -16.16
C ALA A 63 -9.47 21.73 -17.02
N GLY A 64 -10.37 20.82 -16.69
CA GLY A 64 -10.65 19.62 -17.49
C GLY A 64 -11.00 18.39 -16.66
N SER A 65 -11.15 17.25 -17.35
CA SER A 65 -11.36 15.93 -16.75
C SER A 65 -10.02 15.23 -16.52
N TYR A 66 -9.79 14.65 -15.34
CA TYR A 66 -8.56 13.92 -15.01
C TYR A 66 -8.89 12.59 -14.36
N ASP A 67 -8.08 11.58 -14.63
CA ASP A 67 -8.16 10.30 -13.93
C ASP A 67 -7.05 10.22 -12.90
N VAL A 68 -7.45 9.86 -11.68
CA VAL A 68 -6.56 9.67 -10.54
C VAL A 68 -6.72 8.24 -10.07
N ARG A 69 -5.62 7.53 -9.85
CA ARG A 69 -5.62 6.20 -9.23
C ARG A 69 -5.16 6.31 -7.78
N LEU A 70 -5.87 5.62 -6.88
CA LEU A 70 -5.48 5.43 -5.48
C LEU A 70 -5.47 3.93 -5.15
N PRO A 71 -4.51 3.45 -4.35
CA PRO A 71 -4.50 2.07 -3.89
C PRO A 71 -5.65 1.82 -2.90
N LEU A 72 -6.07 0.57 -2.83
CA LEU A 72 -7.09 0.07 -1.91
C LEU A 72 -6.46 -0.97 -0.97
N PRO A 73 -6.99 -1.19 0.25
CA PRO A 73 -6.57 -2.35 1.02
C PRO A 73 -6.77 -3.64 0.22
N GLN A 74 -5.75 -4.49 0.20
CA GLN A 74 -5.72 -5.70 -0.64
C GLN A 74 -6.40 -6.87 0.07
N MET A 75 -7.01 -7.77 -0.71
CA MET A 75 -7.39 -9.10 -0.24
C MET A 75 -6.20 -10.04 -0.45
N ILE A 76 -5.53 -10.43 0.63
CA ILE A 76 -4.32 -11.25 0.63
C ILE A 76 -4.32 -12.24 1.80
N ASP A 77 -3.26 -13.03 1.92
CA ASP A 77 -3.07 -13.97 3.02
C ASP A 77 -3.11 -13.26 4.37
N GLY A 78 -4.13 -13.57 5.18
CA GLY A 78 -4.29 -12.99 6.50
C GLY A 78 -4.96 -11.61 6.50
N GLN A 79 -5.43 -11.08 5.36
CA GLN A 79 -6.08 -9.78 5.28
C GLN A 79 -7.25 -9.76 4.30
N THR A 80 -8.42 -9.31 4.74
CA THR A 80 -9.59 -9.12 3.88
C THR A 80 -10.26 -7.78 4.18
N PRO A 81 -10.43 -6.88 3.19
CA PRO A 81 -11.19 -5.66 3.39
C PRO A 81 -12.68 -5.99 3.66
N VAL A 82 -13.24 -5.37 4.70
CA VAL A 82 -14.64 -5.51 5.10
C VAL A 82 -15.50 -4.48 4.39
N CYS A 83 -15.06 -3.21 4.41
CA CYS A 83 -15.73 -2.10 3.76
C CYS A 83 -14.75 -1.03 3.27
N TYR A 84 -15.19 -0.18 2.35
CA TYR A 84 -14.45 0.95 1.82
C TYR A 84 -15.42 2.10 1.50
N SER A 85 -15.04 3.32 1.83
CA SER A 85 -15.75 4.55 1.48
C SER A 85 -14.76 5.60 1.00
N LEU A 86 -15.20 6.46 0.08
CA LEU A 86 -14.43 7.57 -0.46
C LEU A 86 -15.35 8.73 -0.77
N ASN A 87 -14.91 9.94 -0.46
CA ASN A 87 -15.61 11.19 -0.74
C ASN A 87 -14.62 12.24 -1.26
N ALA A 88 -15.15 13.24 -1.97
CA ALA A 88 -14.37 14.38 -2.45
C ALA A 88 -15.05 15.70 -2.08
N VAL A 89 -14.25 16.74 -1.86
CA VAL A 89 -14.69 18.11 -1.58
C VAL A 89 -14.04 19.06 -2.60
N PRO A 90 -14.82 19.82 -3.38
CA PRO A 90 -16.28 19.77 -3.44
C PRO A 90 -16.77 18.46 -4.06
N GLU A 91 -17.95 17.99 -3.65
CA GLU A 91 -18.54 16.73 -4.14
C GLU A 91 -18.72 16.73 -5.66
N THR A 92 -19.02 17.91 -6.23
CA THR A 92 -19.17 18.12 -7.67
C THR A 92 -17.90 17.88 -8.49
N ALA A 93 -16.73 17.84 -7.85
CA ALA A 93 -15.48 17.54 -8.56
C ALA A 93 -15.37 16.06 -8.94
N LEU A 94 -15.92 15.14 -8.14
CA LEU A 94 -15.85 13.69 -8.39
C LEU A 94 -17.04 13.25 -9.24
N THR A 95 -16.78 12.94 -10.51
CA THR A 95 -17.83 12.54 -11.46
C THR A 95 -18.01 11.03 -11.59
N GLU A 96 -16.95 10.25 -11.41
CA GLU A 96 -17.00 8.79 -11.43
C GLU A 96 -15.99 8.20 -10.46
N CYS A 97 -16.33 7.06 -9.86
CA CYS A 97 -15.46 6.27 -9.00
C CYS A 97 -15.58 4.81 -9.43
N ARG A 98 -14.46 4.16 -9.76
CA ARG A 98 -14.43 2.78 -10.28
C ARG A 98 -13.43 1.95 -9.52
N VAL A 99 -13.82 0.76 -9.08
CA VAL A 99 -12.89 -0.22 -8.52
C VAL A 99 -12.45 -1.18 -9.62
N GLN A 100 -11.15 -1.44 -9.68
CA GLN A 100 -10.52 -2.29 -10.68
C GLN A 100 -9.62 -3.33 -10.00
N GLU A 101 -9.62 -4.54 -10.55
CA GLU A 101 -8.68 -5.61 -10.19
C GLU A 101 -7.74 -5.82 -11.39
N GLN A 102 -6.44 -5.77 -11.13
CA GLN A 102 -5.39 -6.07 -12.11
C GLN A 102 -5.17 -7.58 -12.21
N ARG A 103 -4.50 -8.02 -13.28
CA ARG A 103 -4.21 -9.44 -13.52
C ARG A 103 -3.34 -10.10 -12.44
N ASP A 104 -2.55 -9.31 -11.71
CA ASP A 104 -1.71 -9.72 -10.58
C ASP A 104 -2.49 -9.78 -9.25
N GLY A 105 -3.79 -9.49 -9.29
CA GLY A 105 -4.68 -9.44 -8.13
C GLY A 105 -4.60 -8.14 -7.32
N ASN A 106 -3.81 -7.14 -7.73
CA ASN A 106 -3.86 -5.83 -7.09
C ASN A 106 -5.17 -5.14 -7.42
N THR A 107 -5.82 -4.58 -6.40
CA THR A 107 -7.03 -3.79 -6.52
C THR A 107 -6.75 -2.31 -6.29
N PHE A 108 -7.42 -1.44 -7.03
CA PHE A 108 -7.27 0.00 -6.89
C PHE A 108 -8.58 0.70 -7.26
N VAL A 109 -8.69 1.97 -6.87
CA VAL A 109 -9.79 2.83 -7.27
C VAL A 109 -9.30 3.85 -8.29
N THR A 110 -10.06 4.03 -9.37
CA THR A 110 -9.89 5.12 -10.33
C THR A 110 -10.99 6.14 -10.09
N LEU A 111 -10.58 7.39 -9.94
CA LEU A 111 -11.45 8.55 -9.76
C LEU A 111 -11.39 9.39 -11.03
N LYS A 112 -12.54 9.80 -11.53
CA LYS A 112 -12.65 10.78 -12.60
C LYS A 112 -13.07 12.11 -12.03
N LEU A 113 -12.15 13.07 -12.08
CA LEU A 113 -12.32 14.41 -11.53
C LEU A 113 -12.57 15.42 -12.64
N ASN A 114 -13.65 16.18 -12.56
CA ASN A 114 -13.89 17.31 -13.45
C ASN A 114 -13.66 18.62 -12.68
N VAL A 115 -12.67 19.39 -13.09
CA VAL A 115 -12.14 20.50 -12.28
C VAL A 115 -11.98 21.77 -13.10
N THR A 116 -12.04 22.90 -12.40
CA THR A 116 -11.72 24.23 -12.95
C THR A 116 -10.30 24.63 -12.58
N LYS A 117 -9.70 25.58 -13.31
CA LYS A 117 -8.34 26.07 -13.03
C LYS A 117 -8.31 26.77 -11.66
N GLY A 118 -7.34 26.39 -10.82
CA GLY A 118 -7.16 26.90 -9.46
C GLY A 118 -8.03 26.21 -8.41
N GLN A 119 -8.87 25.25 -8.81
CA GLN A 119 -9.71 24.52 -7.87
C GLN A 119 -8.89 23.61 -6.98
N GLN A 120 -9.13 23.69 -5.68
CA GLN A 120 -8.64 22.72 -4.70
C GLN A 120 -9.65 21.59 -4.55
N ILE A 121 -9.16 20.35 -4.55
CA ILE A 121 -9.95 19.15 -4.31
C ILE A 121 -9.33 18.42 -3.12
N VAL A 122 -10.15 18.06 -2.14
CA VAL A 122 -9.76 17.17 -1.05
C VAL A 122 -10.49 15.85 -1.26
N ILE A 123 -9.75 14.75 -1.33
CA ILE A 123 -10.34 13.40 -1.34
C ILE A 123 -10.01 12.76 -0.01
N GLU A 124 -11.00 12.14 0.62
CA GLU A 124 -10.83 11.37 1.85
C GLU A 124 -11.41 9.98 1.65
N TRP A 125 -10.76 8.97 2.20
CA TRP A 125 -11.22 7.59 2.16
C TRP A 125 -11.07 6.90 3.51
N SER A 126 -11.89 5.88 3.75
CA SER A 126 -11.79 5.03 4.93
C SER A 126 -12.15 3.58 4.60
N SER A 127 -11.62 2.65 5.39
CA SER A 127 -11.84 1.22 5.24
C SER A 127 -11.76 0.52 6.59
N VAL A 128 -12.48 -0.59 6.72
CA VAL A 128 -12.24 -1.57 7.78
C VAL A 128 -11.71 -2.83 7.15
N ILE A 129 -10.71 -3.42 7.79
CA ILE A 129 -9.98 -4.58 7.31
C ILE A 129 -9.99 -5.65 8.41
N LEU A 130 -10.40 -6.87 8.05
CA LEU A 130 -10.27 -8.05 8.89
C LEU A 130 -8.85 -8.60 8.70
N ILE A 131 -8.09 -8.69 9.79
CA ILE A 131 -6.73 -9.23 9.79
C ILE A 131 -6.69 -10.50 10.64
N ALA A 132 -6.26 -11.62 10.05
CA ALA A 132 -6.06 -12.89 10.73
C ALA A 132 -4.58 -13.11 11.07
N ALA A 133 -4.32 -13.89 12.13
CA ALA A 133 -2.97 -14.24 12.56
C ALA A 133 -2.29 -15.26 11.63
N ARG A 134 -3.07 -15.96 10.79
CA ARG A 134 -2.60 -16.98 9.86
C ARG A 134 -3.07 -16.69 8.44
N PRO A 135 -2.36 -17.20 7.42
CA PRO A 135 -2.82 -17.15 6.03
C PRO A 135 -4.24 -17.71 5.90
N LEU A 136 -5.08 -17.01 5.14
CA LEU A 136 -6.48 -17.38 4.87
C LEU A 136 -6.69 -17.89 3.44
N SER A 137 -5.72 -17.62 2.58
CA SER A 137 -5.64 -18.03 1.17
C SER A 137 -4.20 -18.42 0.87
N GLU A 138 -3.99 -19.09 -0.27
CA GLU A 138 -2.64 -19.23 -0.83
C GLU A 138 -2.30 -17.99 -1.66
N ASN A 139 -1.20 -17.32 -1.35
CA ASN A 139 -0.67 -16.26 -2.21
C ASN A 139 -0.23 -16.83 -3.56
N ARG A 140 -1.02 -16.59 -4.60
CA ARG A 140 -0.78 -17.11 -5.95
C ARG A 140 0.29 -16.34 -6.74
N THR A 141 0.95 -15.34 -6.16
CA THR A 141 1.95 -14.57 -6.91
C THR A 141 3.17 -15.45 -7.19
N PRO A 142 3.50 -15.74 -8.46
CA PRO A 142 4.66 -16.57 -8.78
C PRO A 142 5.95 -15.87 -8.31
N PRO A 143 6.76 -16.52 -7.46
CA PRO A 143 7.93 -15.88 -6.88
C PRO A 143 9.03 -15.64 -7.92
N GLU A 144 9.15 -16.50 -8.93
CA GLU A 144 10.29 -16.49 -9.87
C GLU A 144 10.52 -15.16 -10.58
N ALA A 145 9.46 -14.46 -10.97
CA ALA A 145 9.59 -13.14 -11.61
C ALA A 145 10.28 -12.13 -10.68
N CYS A 146 10.09 -12.26 -9.36
CA CYS A 146 10.64 -11.37 -8.35
C CYS A 146 12.09 -11.69 -7.97
N ARG A 147 12.83 -12.45 -8.79
CA ARG A 147 14.30 -12.60 -8.69
C ARG A 147 15.05 -11.61 -9.59
N ALA A 148 14.40 -11.14 -10.66
CA ALA A 148 15.05 -10.33 -11.68
C ALA A 148 15.44 -8.94 -11.17
N ALA A 149 16.56 -8.42 -11.68
CA ALA A 149 16.89 -7.02 -11.55
C ALA A 149 15.90 -6.16 -12.34
N THR A 150 15.63 -4.96 -11.83
CA THR A 150 14.73 -3.97 -12.45
C THR A 150 15.34 -2.59 -12.35
N ALA A 151 14.73 -1.61 -13.02
CA ALA A 151 15.22 -0.24 -13.06
C ALA A 151 15.45 0.40 -11.67
N CYS A 152 14.63 0.07 -10.66
CA CYS A 152 14.80 0.61 -9.31
C CYS A 152 15.41 -0.37 -8.29
N VAL A 153 15.48 -1.67 -8.59
CA VAL A 153 16.03 -2.69 -7.67
C VAL A 153 17.49 -3.04 -8.01
N GLN A 154 17.90 -3.07 -9.29
CA GLN A 154 19.33 -3.16 -9.68
C GLN A 154 20.14 -4.30 -8.99
N SER A 155 19.53 -5.47 -8.77
CA SER A 155 20.15 -6.59 -8.03
C SER A 155 21.35 -7.25 -8.72
N ASP A 156 21.60 -6.91 -9.98
CA ASP A 156 22.75 -7.36 -10.76
C ASP A 156 23.95 -6.39 -10.70
N ALA A 157 23.79 -5.23 -10.08
CA ALA A 157 24.87 -4.26 -9.92
C ALA A 157 26.02 -4.85 -9.07
N PRO A 158 27.30 -4.68 -9.47
CA PRO A 158 28.44 -5.24 -8.74
C PRO A 158 28.48 -4.83 -7.26
N LEU A 159 28.20 -3.57 -6.95
CA LEU A 159 28.17 -3.06 -5.58
C LEU A 159 27.08 -3.73 -4.73
N ILE A 160 25.90 -3.98 -5.31
CA ILE A 160 24.80 -4.67 -4.62
C ILE A 160 25.21 -6.12 -4.33
N ARG A 161 25.82 -6.81 -5.28
CA ARG A 161 26.28 -8.19 -5.10
C ARG A 161 27.36 -8.31 -4.03
N GLU A 162 28.35 -7.42 -4.03
CA GLU A 162 29.39 -7.37 -3.00
C GLU A 162 28.79 -7.15 -1.60
N LEU A 163 27.88 -6.18 -1.49
CA LEU A 163 27.20 -5.89 -0.22
C LEU A 163 26.32 -7.06 0.23
N ALA A 164 25.63 -7.73 -0.69
CA ALA A 164 24.83 -8.90 -0.41
C ALA A 164 25.66 -10.06 0.15
N GLU A 165 26.86 -10.31 -0.41
CA GLU A 165 27.78 -11.31 0.15
C GLU A 165 28.29 -10.91 1.54
N LYS A 166 28.62 -9.63 1.76
CA LYS A 166 29.08 -9.14 3.07
C LYS A 166 28.02 -9.27 4.16
N LEU A 167 26.75 -9.03 3.82
CA LEU A 167 25.63 -9.09 4.75
C LEU A 167 25.11 -10.52 4.95
N TRP A 168 25.51 -11.47 4.12
CA TRP A 168 25.07 -12.86 4.23
C TRP A 168 25.52 -13.46 5.58
N PRO A 169 24.59 -14.03 6.37
CA PRO A 169 24.93 -14.54 7.69
C PRO A 169 25.70 -15.86 7.59
N ALA A 170 26.58 -16.11 8.56
CA ALA A 170 27.32 -17.38 8.67
C ALA A 170 26.38 -18.60 8.87
N THR A 171 25.18 -18.38 9.41
CA THR A 171 24.13 -19.39 9.57
C THR A 171 23.51 -19.83 8.24
N GLY A 172 23.63 -19.01 7.18
CA GLY A 172 22.97 -19.22 5.90
C GLY A 172 21.45 -18.97 5.91
N GLY A 173 20.88 -18.52 7.03
CA GLY A 173 19.44 -18.30 7.17
C GLY A 173 18.95 -17.02 6.50
N ILE A 174 17.85 -17.09 5.73
CA ILE A 174 17.26 -15.92 5.06
C ILE A 174 16.72 -14.89 6.07
N GLN A 175 16.16 -15.36 7.20
CA GLN A 175 15.65 -14.47 8.25
C GLN A 175 16.78 -13.66 8.90
N ASP A 176 17.92 -14.30 9.21
CA ASP A 176 19.11 -13.62 9.71
C ASP A 176 19.67 -12.63 8.68
N TYR A 177 19.57 -12.98 7.39
CA TYR A 177 19.95 -12.06 6.31
C TYR A 177 19.05 -10.82 6.26
N ALA A 178 17.73 -10.99 6.40
CA ALA A 178 16.78 -9.88 6.51
C ALA A 178 17.12 -8.96 7.71
N ALA A 179 17.49 -9.55 8.85
CA ALA A 179 17.94 -8.80 10.03
C ALA A 179 19.23 -8.02 9.78
N ASN A 180 20.22 -8.61 9.10
CA ASN A 180 21.45 -7.91 8.70
C ASN A 180 21.17 -6.76 7.73
N ILE A 181 20.25 -6.93 6.77
CA ILE A 181 19.82 -5.87 5.85
C ILE A 181 19.17 -4.72 6.62
N GLN A 182 18.20 -5.01 7.51
CA GLN A 182 17.54 -3.99 8.32
C GLN A 182 18.55 -3.22 9.18
N ALA A 183 19.49 -3.93 9.81
CA ALA A 183 20.55 -3.31 10.60
C ALA A 183 21.46 -2.40 9.77
N PHE A 184 21.90 -2.89 8.61
CA PHE A 184 22.72 -2.11 7.68
C PHE A 184 22.03 -0.81 7.25
N ILE A 185 20.77 -0.88 6.82
CA ILE A 185 19.98 0.29 6.39
C ILE A 185 19.82 1.29 7.54
N ARG A 186 19.47 0.81 8.74
CA ARG A 186 19.34 1.66 9.94
C ARG A 186 20.63 2.39 10.28
N ASP A 187 21.79 1.79 9.99
CA ASP A 187 23.08 2.37 10.34
C ASP A 187 23.68 3.28 9.25
N MET A 188 23.09 3.29 8.03
CA MET A 188 23.49 4.23 6.98
C MET A 188 23.44 5.69 7.47
N LYS A 189 24.35 6.50 6.93
CA LYS A 189 24.45 7.93 7.25
C LYS A 189 24.25 8.74 5.99
N LEU A 190 23.36 9.73 6.09
CA LEU A 190 23.12 10.70 5.03
C LEU A 190 24.44 11.38 4.64
N LYS A 191 24.81 11.23 3.37
CA LYS A 191 25.95 11.91 2.74
C LYS A 191 25.46 13.11 1.92
N GLU A 192 24.39 12.89 1.16
CA GLU A 192 23.77 13.90 0.31
C GLU A 192 22.28 13.63 0.08
N GLN A 193 21.55 14.58 -0.48
CA GLN A 193 20.15 14.37 -0.83
C GLN A 193 20.04 13.37 -1.99
N PRO A 194 19.17 12.35 -1.90
CA PRO A 194 19.00 11.39 -2.98
C PRO A 194 18.48 12.07 -4.24
N MET A 195 19.04 11.68 -5.40
CA MET A 195 18.59 12.11 -6.73
C MET A 195 17.63 11.10 -7.39
N SER A 196 17.59 9.88 -6.85
CA SER A 196 16.62 8.84 -7.16
C SER A 196 16.37 7.97 -5.93
N LEU A 197 15.28 7.20 -5.96
CA LEU A 197 14.89 6.24 -4.93
C LEU A 197 15.23 4.79 -5.31
N ASP A 198 16.07 4.59 -6.33
CA ASP A 198 16.57 3.25 -6.69
C ASP A 198 17.66 2.76 -5.71
N ALA A 199 17.96 1.46 -5.76
CA ALA A 199 18.86 0.79 -4.82
C ALA A 199 20.28 1.37 -4.80
N LEU A 200 20.81 1.80 -5.95
CA LEU A 200 22.14 2.42 -6.01
C LEU A 200 22.07 3.88 -5.54
N GLY A 201 21.05 4.64 -5.92
CA GLY A 201 20.86 6.02 -5.49
C GLY A 201 20.75 6.16 -3.98
N ILE A 202 20.13 5.18 -3.31
CA ILE A 202 20.03 5.20 -1.84
C ILE A 202 21.33 4.79 -1.14
N LEU A 203 22.12 3.88 -1.72
CA LEU A 203 23.44 3.55 -1.19
C LEU A 203 24.43 4.71 -1.33
N ASP A 204 24.33 5.44 -2.44
CA ASP A 204 25.16 6.61 -2.72
C ASP A 204 24.85 7.74 -1.71
N SER A 205 23.57 8.13 -1.64
CA SER A 205 23.10 9.18 -0.72
C SER A 205 23.17 8.80 0.76
N GLY A 206 23.00 7.53 1.11
CA GLY A 206 22.96 7.03 2.48
C GLY A 206 21.73 7.48 3.29
N ASP A 207 20.67 8.00 2.65
CA ASP A 207 19.48 8.48 3.34
C ASP A 207 18.54 7.33 3.77
N ASN A 208 18.62 6.90 5.02
CA ASN A 208 17.77 5.84 5.53
C ASN A 208 16.35 6.27 5.94
N ARG A 209 15.96 7.53 5.70
CA ARG A 209 14.65 8.06 6.13
C ARG A 209 13.55 7.84 5.10
N ILE A 210 13.87 7.32 3.92
CA ILE A 210 12.92 7.14 2.81
C ILE A 210 12.57 5.67 2.65
N CYS A 211 11.39 5.29 3.11
CA CYS A 211 10.95 3.88 3.13
C CYS A 211 10.94 3.22 1.74
N THR A 212 10.53 3.95 0.69
CA THR A 212 10.54 3.45 -0.70
C THR A 212 11.94 3.04 -1.15
N ALA A 213 12.93 3.87 -0.86
CA ALA A 213 14.31 3.60 -1.27
C ALA A 213 14.94 2.47 -0.45
N ASN A 214 14.68 2.42 0.87
CA ASN A 214 15.07 1.32 1.74
C ASN A 214 14.48 -0.02 1.27
N ALA A 215 13.20 -0.03 0.85
CA ALA A 215 12.54 -1.23 0.32
C ALA A 215 13.17 -1.68 -1.01
N ASN A 216 13.46 -0.75 -1.92
CA ASN A 216 14.15 -1.06 -3.18
C ASN A 216 15.53 -1.67 -2.94
N LEU A 217 16.33 -1.11 -2.02
CA LEU A 217 17.63 -1.66 -1.64
C LEU A 217 17.51 -3.04 -0.97
N ALA A 218 16.55 -3.23 -0.06
CA ALA A 218 16.32 -4.53 0.57
C ALA A 218 15.94 -5.60 -0.47
N CYS A 219 15.06 -5.27 -1.44
CA CYS A 219 14.78 -6.15 -2.57
C CYS A 219 16.03 -6.45 -3.40
N ALA A 220 16.89 -5.46 -3.61
CA ALA A 220 18.13 -5.61 -4.39
C ALA A 220 19.05 -6.65 -3.78
N LEU A 221 19.27 -6.52 -2.47
CA LEU A 221 20.13 -7.39 -1.67
C LEU A 221 19.56 -8.81 -1.58
N MET A 222 18.26 -8.97 -1.40
CA MET A 222 17.59 -10.28 -1.43
C MET A 222 17.74 -10.95 -2.80
N ARG A 223 17.41 -10.24 -3.88
CA ARG A 223 17.48 -10.75 -5.25
C ARG A 223 18.90 -11.06 -5.70
N ALA A 224 19.91 -10.34 -5.21
CA ALA A 224 21.32 -10.64 -5.47
C ALA A 224 21.71 -12.04 -4.96
N LYS A 225 21.09 -12.51 -3.87
CA LYS A 225 21.22 -13.88 -3.35
C LYS A 225 20.21 -14.87 -3.95
N GLN A 226 19.59 -14.50 -5.08
CA GLN A 226 18.56 -15.29 -5.77
C GLN A 226 17.30 -15.56 -4.94
N ILE A 227 17.05 -14.78 -3.89
CA ILE A 227 15.83 -14.88 -3.08
C ILE A 227 14.75 -14.03 -3.75
N PRO A 228 13.61 -14.63 -4.15
CA PRO A 228 12.49 -13.85 -4.66
C PRO A 228 12.03 -12.82 -3.63
N CYS A 229 11.98 -11.55 -4.02
CA CYS A 229 11.62 -10.48 -3.10
C CYS A 229 10.89 -9.35 -3.82
N ARG A 230 9.89 -8.74 -3.18
CA ARG A 230 9.14 -7.58 -3.72
C ARG A 230 8.88 -6.53 -2.65
N SER A 231 8.71 -5.28 -3.10
CA SER A 231 8.23 -4.19 -2.25
C SER A 231 6.71 -4.24 -2.10
N VAL A 232 6.22 -3.83 -0.95
CA VAL A 232 4.79 -3.78 -0.63
C VAL A 232 4.46 -2.45 0.02
N ALA A 233 3.45 -1.75 -0.50
CA ALA A 233 2.91 -0.56 0.15
C ALA A 233 1.97 -0.95 1.28
N THR A 234 2.20 -0.38 2.47
CA THR A 234 1.49 -0.73 3.70
C THR A 234 1.14 0.48 4.55
N LEU A 235 0.18 0.28 5.45
CA LEU A 235 -0.14 1.19 6.54
C LEU A 235 0.20 0.51 7.87
N PRO A 236 1.20 0.99 8.63
CA PRO A 236 1.49 0.46 9.95
C PRO A 236 0.30 0.70 10.89
N THR A 237 -0.13 -0.34 11.61
CA THR A 237 -1.30 -0.31 12.51
C THR A 237 -0.98 0.29 13.88
N ILE A 238 -0.24 1.40 13.88
CA ILE A 238 0.32 2.08 15.07
C ILE A 238 -0.40 3.38 15.43
N SER A 239 -1.56 3.65 14.80
CA SER A 239 -2.40 4.84 15.02
C SER A 239 -1.66 6.17 14.85
N ARG A 240 -0.75 6.24 13.88
CA ARG A 240 -0.03 7.46 13.52
C ARG A 240 -0.23 7.77 12.05
N ARG A 241 -0.33 9.07 11.74
CA ARG A 241 -0.33 9.54 10.36
C ARG A 241 1.06 9.44 9.75
N PHE A 242 1.13 8.89 8.56
CA PHE A 242 2.29 8.93 7.68
C PHE A 242 1.85 9.02 6.22
N GLU A 243 2.77 9.40 5.35
CA GLU A 243 2.72 8.93 3.97
C GLU A 243 2.79 7.40 3.96
N MET A 244 2.24 6.77 2.93
CA MET A 244 2.15 5.31 2.89
C MET A 244 3.53 4.66 3.01
N HIS A 245 3.64 3.70 3.91
CA HIS A 245 4.90 3.06 4.26
C HIS A 245 5.24 1.96 3.27
N ARG A 246 6.52 1.56 3.23
CA ARG A 246 7.00 0.47 2.38
C ARG A 246 7.74 -0.57 3.21
N VAL A 247 7.31 -1.81 3.05
CA VAL A 247 8.01 -3.00 3.57
C VAL A 247 8.39 -3.89 2.39
N VAL A 248 9.06 -5.00 2.67
CA VAL A 248 9.36 -6.00 1.64
C VAL A 248 8.84 -7.36 2.06
N GLU A 249 8.50 -8.16 1.06
CA GLU A 249 8.20 -9.58 1.20
C GLU A 249 9.27 -10.39 0.47
N TYR A 250 9.84 -11.40 1.12
CA TYR A 250 10.68 -12.41 0.48
C TYR A 250 9.98 -13.76 0.48
N PHE A 251 10.27 -14.61 -0.51
CA PHE A 251 9.67 -15.94 -0.59
C PHE A 251 10.59 -16.98 0.05
N ASP A 252 10.08 -17.70 1.04
CA ASP A 252 10.77 -18.80 1.70
C ASP A 252 9.77 -19.91 2.09
N ASN A 253 10.18 -21.16 1.94
CA ASN A 253 9.40 -22.35 2.31
C ASN A 253 7.92 -22.34 1.84
N GLY A 254 7.66 -21.81 0.64
CA GLY A 254 6.32 -21.77 0.06
C GLY A 254 5.46 -20.56 0.46
N ALA A 255 5.99 -19.63 1.24
CA ALA A 255 5.26 -18.47 1.74
C ALA A 255 5.99 -17.15 1.45
N TRP A 256 5.22 -16.07 1.29
CA TRP A 256 5.75 -14.71 1.30
C TRP A 256 5.86 -14.23 2.75
N ILE A 257 7.07 -13.87 3.17
CA ILE A 257 7.41 -13.46 4.52
C ILE A 257 7.82 -11.99 4.50
N SER A 258 7.17 -11.17 5.34
CA SER A 258 7.39 -9.73 5.37
C SER A 258 8.48 -9.32 6.37
N PHE A 259 9.27 -8.29 6.05
CA PHE A 259 10.06 -7.52 7.01
C PHE A 259 10.11 -6.04 6.66
N ASP A 260 10.30 -5.18 7.66
CA ASP A 260 10.39 -3.73 7.48
C ASP A 260 11.85 -3.25 7.45
N PRO A 261 12.42 -2.91 6.29
CA PRO A 261 13.81 -2.48 6.22
C PRO A 261 14.06 -1.11 6.86
N SER A 262 13.01 -0.30 7.07
CA SER A 262 13.10 1.03 7.68
C SER A 262 12.96 1.01 9.20
N SER A 263 12.76 -0.18 9.81
CA SER A 263 12.64 -0.36 11.26
C SER A 263 11.47 0.39 11.91
N VAL A 264 10.39 0.72 11.20
CA VAL A 264 9.15 1.19 11.87
C VAL A 264 8.58 0.07 12.73
N ASN A 265 8.67 -1.17 12.23
CA ASN A 265 8.54 -2.39 13.00
C ASN A 265 9.89 -3.13 13.05
N VAL A 266 10.26 -3.65 14.21
CA VAL A 266 11.54 -4.38 14.42
C VAL A 266 11.40 -5.89 14.30
N ASP A 267 10.17 -6.42 14.32
CA ASP A 267 9.92 -7.85 14.22
C ASP A 267 10.33 -8.38 12.83
N ILE A 268 11.10 -9.46 12.82
CA ILE A 268 11.48 -10.20 11.61
C ILE A 268 11.25 -11.70 11.89
N PRO A 269 10.27 -12.35 11.25
CA PRO A 269 9.30 -11.77 10.31
C PRO A 269 8.31 -10.82 10.98
N LEU A 270 7.69 -9.94 10.18
CA LEU A 270 6.57 -9.14 10.64
C LEU A 270 5.36 -10.02 10.94
N LYS A 271 4.63 -9.66 11.99
CA LYS A 271 3.35 -10.26 12.33
C LYS A 271 2.27 -9.68 11.41
N PRO A 272 1.29 -10.49 10.94
CA PRO A 272 0.29 -10.03 9.97
C PRO A 272 -0.47 -8.77 10.38
N TRP A 273 -0.71 -8.58 11.69
CA TRP A 273 -1.45 -7.43 12.22
C TRP A 273 -0.64 -6.13 12.37
N GLN A 274 0.67 -6.13 12.09
CA GLN A 274 1.49 -4.92 12.19
C GLN A 274 1.31 -3.97 11.01
N ASN A 275 0.76 -4.45 9.88
CA ASN A 275 0.60 -3.68 8.66
C ASN A 275 -0.70 -4.03 7.95
N THR A 276 -1.37 -3.04 7.39
CA THR A 276 -2.38 -3.25 6.35
C THR A 276 -1.74 -3.13 4.98
N VAL A 277 -1.81 -4.15 4.15
CA VAL A 277 -1.28 -4.14 2.78
C VAL A 277 -2.21 -3.38 1.84
N MET A 278 -1.66 -2.38 1.16
CA MET A 278 -2.36 -1.48 0.24
C MET A 278 -2.02 -1.73 -1.23
N ALA A 279 -0.84 -2.24 -1.55
CA ALA A 279 -0.48 -2.67 -2.89
C ALA A 279 0.76 -3.57 -2.85
N LYS A 280 0.84 -4.52 -3.78
CA LYS A 280 2.02 -5.37 -3.99
C LYS A 280 2.75 -4.89 -5.23
N THR A 281 4.05 -4.65 -5.15
CA THR A 281 4.80 -4.17 -6.32
C THR A 281 5.07 -5.31 -7.29
N THR A 282 4.81 -5.09 -8.58
CA THR A 282 5.22 -6.01 -9.65
C THR A 282 6.53 -5.60 -10.29
N VAL A 283 7.16 -6.54 -11.00
CA VAL A 283 8.33 -6.26 -11.85
C VAL A 283 8.02 -5.15 -12.87
N ALA A 284 6.80 -5.12 -13.43
CA ALA A 284 6.42 -4.09 -14.39
C ALA A 284 6.35 -2.70 -13.74
N ASP A 285 5.86 -2.61 -12.50
CA ASP A 285 5.81 -1.36 -11.74
C ASP A 285 7.20 -0.83 -11.43
N GLU A 286 8.14 -1.72 -11.08
CA GLU A 286 9.55 -1.38 -10.84
C GLU A 286 10.26 -0.94 -12.12
N GLN A 287 10.00 -1.59 -13.26
CA GLN A 287 10.57 -1.18 -14.55
C GLN A 287 10.05 0.19 -15.01
N ALA A 288 8.82 0.55 -14.62
CA ALA A 288 8.27 1.86 -14.88
C ALA A 288 8.76 2.96 -13.92
N ALA A 289 9.43 2.59 -12.81
CA ALA A 289 9.76 3.50 -11.71
C ALA A 289 10.69 4.66 -12.10
N MET A 290 11.55 4.46 -13.10
CA MET A 290 12.49 5.49 -13.58
C MET A 290 11.90 6.41 -14.65
N LYS A 291 10.67 6.15 -15.11
CA LYS A 291 9.99 7.04 -16.05
C LYS A 291 9.50 8.30 -15.31
N PRO A 292 9.68 9.51 -15.87
CA PRO A 292 9.14 10.73 -15.26
C PRO A 292 7.63 10.66 -15.07
N ARG A 293 7.15 10.95 -13.85
CA ARG A 293 5.72 10.93 -13.49
C ARG A 293 5.39 12.11 -12.59
N ALA A 294 4.17 12.62 -12.70
CA ALA A 294 3.73 13.73 -11.88
C ALA A 294 3.62 13.30 -10.41
N GLY A 295 4.29 14.02 -9.50
CA GLY A 295 4.19 13.79 -8.07
C GLY A 295 5.02 12.61 -7.52
N ALA A 296 5.83 11.95 -8.36
CA ALA A 296 6.69 10.84 -7.93
C ALA A 296 8.14 11.07 -8.35
N MET A 297 9.06 10.79 -7.43
CA MET A 297 10.50 10.81 -7.70
C MET A 297 10.92 9.56 -8.50
N PRO A 298 11.92 9.65 -9.41
CA PRO A 298 12.47 8.47 -10.07
C PRO A 298 12.87 7.39 -9.05
N GLY A 299 12.48 6.14 -9.31
CA GLY A 299 12.74 5.01 -8.43
C GLY A 299 11.55 4.61 -7.55
N CYS A 300 10.52 5.46 -7.41
CA CYS A 300 9.26 5.04 -6.79
C CYS A 300 8.52 4.05 -7.72
N PRO A 301 8.16 2.83 -7.27
CA PRO A 301 7.40 1.90 -8.10
C PRO A 301 6.00 2.42 -8.43
N PHE A 302 5.49 2.05 -9.60
CA PHE A 302 4.19 2.51 -10.10
C PHE A 302 2.99 1.91 -9.36
N GLY A 303 1.91 2.68 -9.21
CA GLY A 303 0.60 2.18 -8.77
C GLY A 303 0.48 1.89 -7.27
N GLN A 304 1.50 2.29 -6.51
CA GLN A 304 1.62 2.03 -5.08
C GLN A 304 1.26 3.27 -4.24
N GLU A 305 1.11 4.42 -4.86
CA GLU A 305 0.69 5.70 -4.29
C GLU A 305 -0.41 6.32 -5.17
N ILE A 306 -0.71 7.60 -4.98
CA ILE A 306 -1.56 8.34 -5.90
C ILE A 306 -0.88 8.48 -7.27
N GLU A 307 -1.60 8.11 -8.33
CA GLU A 307 -1.13 8.22 -9.72
C GLU A 307 -2.04 9.14 -10.54
N PHE A 308 -1.45 9.92 -11.43
CA PHE A 308 -2.17 10.82 -12.32
C PHE A 308 -2.07 10.33 -13.77
N SER A 309 -3.20 10.23 -14.48
CA SER A 309 -3.19 9.77 -15.88
C SER A 309 -2.54 10.76 -16.84
N ARG A 310 -2.51 12.04 -16.46
CA ARG A 310 -1.90 13.13 -17.23
C ARG A 310 -1.57 14.35 -16.35
N PRO A 311 -0.66 15.23 -16.79
CA PRO A 311 -0.38 16.49 -16.10
C PRO A 311 -1.60 17.41 -16.04
N GLY A 312 -1.76 18.14 -14.94
CA GLY A 312 -2.80 19.16 -14.77
C GLY A 312 -3.38 19.23 -13.36
N LEU A 313 -3.19 18.16 -12.58
CA LEU A 313 -3.35 18.13 -11.13
C LEU A 313 -1.96 18.05 -10.47
N GLY A 314 -1.87 18.51 -9.24
CA GLY A 314 -0.72 18.24 -8.38
C GLY A 314 -1.07 18.21 -6.91
N LEU A 315 -0.20 17.58 -6.15
CA LEU A 315 -0.26 17.50 -4.69
C LEU A 315 -0.02 18.87 -4.08
N SER A 316 -0.74 19.21 -3.00
CA SER A 316 -0.68 20.55 -2.40
C SER A 316 -0.82 20.53 -0.88
N GLY A 317 -0.10 21.44 -0.21
CA GLY A 317 -0.10 21.57 1.26
C GLY A 317 0.88 20.62 1.95
N GLN A 318 0.92 20.69 3.29
CA GLN A 318 1.79 19.83 4.11
C GLN A 318 1.25 18.41 4.26
N ASP A 319 -0.08 18.24 4.33
CA ASP A 319 -0.76 16.95 4.34
C ASP A 319 -1.28 16.61 2.92
N PHE A 320 -0.39 16.72 1.93
CA PHE A 320 -0.81 16.55 0.54
C PHE A 320 -1.25 15.12 0.24
N PHE A 321 -0.64 14.12 0.91
CA PHE A 321 -1.07 12.73 0.92
C PHE A 321 -0.77 12.16 2.30
N TRP A 322 -1.77 11.61 2.97
CA TRP A 322 -1.60 11.05 4.31
C TRP A 322 -2.49 9.84 4.49
N THR A 323 -2.04 8.96 5.37
CA THR A 323 -2.69 7.69 5.69
C THR A 323 -2.48 7.35 7.16
N ILE A 324 -3.38 6.57 7.74
CA ILE A 324 -3.29 6.04 9.10
C ILE A 324 -4.01 4.69 9.15
N ALA A 325 -3.45 3.75 9.92
CA ALA A 325 -4.16 2.54 10.32
C ALA A 325 -4.18 2.42 11.85
N ALA A 326 -5.30 1.97 12.39
CA ALA A 326 -5.57 1.94 13.83
C ALA A 326 -6.36 0.67 14.22
N PRO A 327 -6.10 0.08 15.40
CA PRO A 327 -6.88 -1.05 15.88
C PRO A 327 -8.31 -0.62 16.26
N LEU A 328 -9.31 -1.27 15.68
CA LEU A 328 -10.73 -1.05 16.01
C LEU A 328 -11.27 -2.10 16.97
N ALA A 329 -10.90 -3.37 16.77
CA ALA A 329 -11.27 -4.48 17.64
C ALA A 329 -10.25 -5.61 17.51
N GLU A 330 -10.00 -6.34 18.58
CA GLU A 330 -9.06 -7.47 18.60
C GLU A 330 -9.81 -8.73 19.02
N PHE A 331 -9.66 -9.78 18.21
CA PHE A 331 -10.25 -11.10 18.44
C PHE A 331 -9.59 -12.13 17.53
N GLU A 332 -9.65 -13.41 17.93
CA GLU A 332 -9.19 -14.50 17.08
C GLU A 332 -10.11 -14.62 15.85
N VAL A 333 -9.53 -14.46 14.67
CA VAL A 333 -10.27 -14.56 13.40
C VAL A 333 -10.39 -16.02 12.99
N THR A 334 -11.63 -16.49 12.84
CA THR A 334 -11.93 -17.86 12.40
C THR A 334 -11.97 -17.97 10.87
N ASP A 335 -11.82 -19.19 10.35
CA ASP A 335 -11.97 -19.47 8.92
C ASP A 335 -13.35 -19.07 8.39
N GLU A 336 -14.39 -19.22 9.22
CA GLU A 336 -15.75 -18.78 8.87
C GLU A 336 -15.82 -17.25 8.70
N ALA A 337 -15.28 -16.48 9.64
CA ALA A 337 -15.25 -15.02 9.55
C ALA A 337 -14.48 -14.57 8.30
N ALA A 338 -13.33 -15.18 8.04
CA ALA A 338 -12.52 -14.94 6.85
C ALA A 338 -13.31 -15.23 5.55
N ALA A 339 -13.92 -16.41 5.45
CA ALA A 339 -14.65 -16.84 4.25
C ALA A 339 -15.87 -15.95 3.96
N LEU A 340 -16.66 -15.61 4.98
CA LEU A 340 -17.80 -14.71 4.84
C LEU A 340 -17.36 -13.32 4.34
N THR A 341 -16.26 -12.81 4.89
CA THR A 341 -15.71 -11.49 4.53
C THR A 341 -15.18 -11.49 3.11
N ALA A 342 -14.42 -12.53 2.71
CA ALA A 342 -13.89 -12.65 1.36
C ALA A 342 -15.01 -12.75 0.32
N ALA A 343 -16.09 -13.47 0.63
CA ALA A 343 -17.26 -13.57 -0.23
C ALA A 343 -17.96 -12.21 -0.43
N GLU A 344 -18.16 -11.44 0.65
CA GLU A 344 -18.76 -10.10 0.55
C GLU A 344 -17.85 -9.10 -0.17
N TRP A 345 -16.55 -9.11 0.10
CA TRP A 345 -15.59 -8.26 -0.61
C TRP A 345 -15.56 -8.58 -2.10
N SER A 346 -15.51 -9.86 -2.46
CA SER A 346 -15.57 -10.29 -3.86
C SER A 346 -16.89 -9.89 -4.53
N ARG A 347 -18.02 -9.89 -3.80
CA ARG A 347 -19.30 -9.38 -4.29
C ARG A 347 -19.26 -7.88 -4.51
N TYR A 348 -18.63 -7.12 -3.60
CA TYR A 348 -18.41 -5.68 -3.77
C TYR A 348 -17.55 -5.38 -5.00
N LEU A 349 -16.43 -6.08 -5.20
CA LEU A 349 -15.57 -5.88 -6.38
C LEU A 349 -16.30 -6.12 -7.71
N ARG A 350 -17.31 -7.00 -7.74
CA ARG A 350 -18.13 -7.28 -8.94
C ARG A 350 -19.34 -6.36 -9.11
N SER A 351 -19.93 -5.88 -8.03
CA SER A 351 -21.22 -5.15 -8.06
C SER A 351 -21.10 -3.66 -7.73
N GLY A 352 -19.97 -3.24 -7.17
CA GLY A 352 -19.72 -1.89 -6.66
C GLY A 352 -20.59 -1.48 -5.47
N THR A 353 -21.35 -2.42 -4.90
CA THR A 353 -22.35 -2.14 -3.86
C THR A 353 -22.02 -2.88 -2.57
N MET A 354 -21.78 -2.13 -1.50
CA MET A 354 -21.56 -2.66 -0.15
C MET A 354 -22.86 -3.22 0.44
N SER A 355 -22.82 -4.36 1.14
CA SER A 355 -24.01 -4.90 1.82
C SER A 355 -24.21 -4.25 3.19
N ALA A 356 -25.45 -4.27 3.69
CA ALA A 356 -25.74 -3.86 5.07
C ALA A 356 -24.97 -4.71 6.10
N ALA A 357 -24.77 -6.00 5.79
CA ALA A 357 -23.95 -6.91 6.59
C ALA A 357 -22.51 -6.41 6.74
N GLN A 358 -21.85 -6.02 5.64
CA GLN A 358 -20.49 -5.44 5.67
C GLN A 358 -20.42 -4.18 6.54
N LEU A 359 -21.38 -3.27 6.38
CA LEU A 359 -21.42 -2.01 7.14
C LEU A 359 -21.63 -2.25 8.65
N LYS A 360 -22.50 -3.22 9.00
CA LYS A 360 -22.72 -3.61 10.39
C LYS A 360 -21.48 -4.31 10.98
N ALA A 361 -20.88 -5.23 10.24
CA ALA A 361 -19.69 -5.98 10.68
C ALA A 361 -18.47 -5.07 10.88
N ALA A 362 -18.32 -4.02 10.07
CA ALA A 362 -17.28 -3.00 10.22
C ALA A 362 -17.31 -2.27 11.58
N SER A 363 -18.47 -2.30 12.27
CA SER A 363 -18.64 -1.69 13.59
C SER A 363 -18.57 -2.70 14.75
N ALA A 364 -18.31 -3.98 14.48
CA ALA A 364 -18.22 -5.00 15.51
C ALA A 364 -17.08 -4.72 16.49
N ARG A 365 -17.24 -5.20 17.73
CA ARG A 365 -16.22 -5.09 18.79
C ARG A 365 -15.68 -6.44 19.26
N GLY A 366 -16.12 -7.54 18.63
CA GLY A 366 -15.68 -8.89 18.91
C GLY A 366 -16.23 -9.89 17.88
N LEU A 367 -15.71 -11.12 17.92
CA LEU A 367 -16.00 -12.15 16.93
C LEU A 367 -17.50 -12.49 16.82
N ILE A 368 -18.21 -12.63 17.95
CA ILE A 368 -19.65 -13.00 17.95
C ILE A 368 -20.47 -11.94 17.19
N GLN A 369 -20.34 -10.67 17.57
CA GLN A 369 -21.02 -9.56 16.90
C GLN A 369 -20.67 -9.47 15.41
N TYR A 370 -19.40 -9.75 15.08
CA TYR A 370 -18.94 -9.77 13.70
C TYR A 370 -19.63 -10.85 12.87
N LEU A 371 -19.64 -12.09 13.37
CA LEU A 371 -20.27 -13.23 12.69
C LEU A 371 -21.79 -13.06 12.59
N GLU A 372 -22.46 -12.58 13.64
CA GLU A 372 -23.89 -12.27 13.60
C GLU A 372 -24.22 -11.24 12.52
N ALA A 373 -23.40 -10.19 12.39
CA ALA A 373 -23.57 -9.18 11.35
C ALA A 373 -23.37 -9.75 9.94
N MET A 374 -22.34 -10.58 9.74
CA MET A 374 -22.01 -11.17 8.44
C MET A 374 -23.01 -12.26 8.00
N LYS A 375 -23.69 -12.92 8.95
CA LYS A 375 -24.68 -13.99 8.69
C LYS A 375 -26.10 -13.48 8.47
N ALA A 376 -26.41 -12.24 8.86
CA ALA A 376 -27.75 -11.64 8.73
C ALA A 376 -28.13 -11.24 7.29
N ARG A 377 -27.74 -12.07 6.30
CA ARG A 377 -27.93 -11.83 4.87
C ARG A 377 -29.38 -11.86 4.42
#